data_AF-A0A1Y1Y3G3-F1
#
_entry.id   AF-A0A1Y1Y3G3-F1
#
_cell.length_a   1.000
_cell.length_b   1.000
_cell.length_c   1.000
_cell.angle_alpha   90.00
_cell.angle_beta   90.00
_cell.angle_gamma   90.00
#
_symmetry.space_group_name_H-M   'P 1'
#
loop_
_entity.id
_entity.type
_entity.pdbx_description
1 polymer ?
#
loop_
_entity_poly.entity_id
_entity_poly.type
_entity_poly.pdbx_seq_one_letter_code
_entity_poly.pdbx_strand_id
1 'polypeptide(L)'
;MLDYHADAGHVEMVEYLLKLGAPVDEISSEDFEKRTVISACKRGHHPVVGLLLANGAVTSRTIEISAQQGDMALVKTVLEHGTEMTGGLEKASMTGCRDIVELLLDNGADPSEVSSDFFVSVIERENEPCQTYSALL
;
A
#
# COMPACT_ATOMS: atom_id res chain seq x y z
N MET A 1 -20.16 8.38 -8.24
CA MET A 1 -19.89 8.30 -9.71
C MET A 1 -18.40 8.31 -9.99
N LEU A 2 -17.62 9.07 -9.21
CA LEU A 2 -16.15 8.98 -9.23
C LEU A 2 -15.69 7.57 -8.86
N ASP A 3 -16.31 6.98 -7.85
CA ASP A 3 -16.09 5.61 -7.36
C ASP A 3 -16.08 4.55 -8.46
N TYR A 4 -17.10 4.53 -9.34
CA TYR A 4 -17.19 3.56 -10.44
C TYR A 4 -16.03 3.72 -11.43
N HIS A 5 -15.66 4.96 -11.77
CA HIS A 5 -14.56 5.22 -12.69
C HIS A 5 -13.20 4.91 -12.06
N ALA A 6 -13.05 5.13 -10.77
CA ALA A 6 -11.86 4.75 -10.04
C ALA A 6 -11.73 3.21 -9.92
N ASP A 7 -12.85 2.53 -9.69
CA ASP A 7 -12.96 1.07 -9.64
C ASP A 7 -12.74 0.44 -11.02
N ALA A 8 -13.13 1.09 -12.10
CA ALA A 8 -12.87 0.65 -13.47
C ALA A 8 -11.46 1.02 -13.99
N GLY A 9 -10.70 1.85 -13.26
CA GLY A 9 -9.38 2.30 -13.69
C GLY A 9 -9.41 3.38 -14.78
N HIS A 10 -10.53 4.09 -14.97
CA HIS A 10 -10.68 5.11 -16.02
C HIS A 10 -9.98 6.43 -15.63
N VAL A 11 -8.65 6.47 -15.77
CA VAL A 11 -7.79 7.59 -15.36
C VAL A 11 -8.29 8.95 -15.87
N GLU A 12 -8.57 9.06 -17.17
CA GLU A 12 -9.01 10.32 -17.79
C GLU A 12 -10.35 10.81 -17.24
N MET A 13 -11.29 9.89 -16.99
CA MET A 13 -12.59 10.23 -16.42
C MET A 13 -12.48 10.63 -14.95
N VAL A 14 -11.62 9.95 -14.18
CA VAL A 14 -11.33 10.33 -12.80
C VAL A 14 -10.72 11.73 -12.76
N GLU A 15 -9.72 12.01 -13.59
CA GLU A 15 -9.12 13.34 -13.68
C GLU A 15 -10.15 14.42 -14.06
N TYR A 16 -11.00 14.13 -15.05
CA TYR A 16 -12.05 15.06 -15.46
C TYR A 16 -13.07 15.34 -14.35
N LEU A 17 -13.51 14.30 -13.63
CA LEU A 17 -14.44 14.45 -12.51
C LEU A 17 -13.82 15.20 -11.33
N LEU A 18 -12.55 14.94 -11.01
CA LEU A 18 -11.82 15.69 -9.98
C LEU A 18 -11.70 17.17 -10.36
N LYS A 19 -11.43 17.49 -11.63
CA LYS A 19 -11.42 18.89 -12.14
C LYS A 19 -12.79 19.57 -12.03
N LEU A 20 -13.88 18.82 -12.09
CA LEU A 20 -15.24 19.33 -11.88
C LEU A 20 -15.61 19.51 -10.39
N GLY A 21 -14.70 19.17 -9.46
CA GLY A 21 -14.92 19.26 -8.02
C GLY A 21 -15.67 18.05 -7.45
N ALA A 22 -15.58 16.89 -8.10
CA ALA A 22 -16.10 15.65 -7.51
C ALA A 22 -15.43 15.37 -6.16
N PRO A 23 -16.18 14.94 -5.14
CA PRO A 23 -15.62 14.63 -3.84
C PRO A 23 -14.69 13.41 -3.93
N VAL A 24 -13.45 13.58 -3.49
CA VAL A 24 -12.40 12.55 -3.57
C VAL A 24 -12.57 11.46 -2.51
N ASP A 25 -13.14 11.85 -1.36
CA ASP A 25 -13.45 10.96 -0.23
C ASP A 25 -14.89 10.42 -0.32
N GLU A 26 -15.42 10.26 -1.54
CA GLU A 26 -16.72 9.63 -1.77
C GLU A 26 -16.67 8.20 -1.19
N ILE A 27 -17.49 7.98 -0.15
CA ILE A 27 -17.75 6.67 0.43
C ILE A 27 -18.59 5.89 -0.58
N SER A 28 -18.19 4.67 -0.94
CA SER A 28 -18.97 3.87 -1.88
C SER A 28 -20.37 3.61 -1.29
N SER A 29 -21.39 3.68 -2.13
CA SER A 29 -22.78 3.48 -1.69
C SER A 29 -23.06 2.04 -1.22
N GLU A 30 -22.17 1.10 -1.53
CA GLU A 30 -22.32 -0.32 -1.18
C GLU A 30 -21.64 -0.69 0.14
N ASP A 31 -20.60 0.04 0.55
CA ASP A 31 -19.87 -0.21 1.80
C ASP A 31 -19.46 1.13 2.40
N PHE A 32 -20.07 1.49 3.53
CA PHE A 32 -19.75 2.72 4.27
C PHE A 32 -18.28 2.84 4.69
N GLU A 33 -17.52 1.73 4.64
CA GLU A 33 -16.10 1.67 4.96
C GLU A 33 -15.18 1.68 3.72
N LYS A 34 -15.71 1.57 2.50
CA LYS A 34 -14.91 1.59 1.26
C LYS A 34 -14.86 2.99 0.67
N ARG A 35 -13.76 3.68 0.94
CA ARG A 35 -13.39 4.90 0.22
C ARG A 35 -13.01 4.60 -1.23
N THR A 36 -13.28 5.55 -2.13
CA THR A 36 -12.93 5.46 -3.55
C THR A 36 -11.46 5.07 -3.80
N VAL A 37 -10.52 5.62 -3.01
CA VAL A 37 -9.09 5.28 -3.10
C VAL A 37 -8.79 3.82 -2.75
N ILE A 38 -9.52 3.23 -1.78
CA ILE A 38 -9.34 1.84 -1.35
C ILE A 38 -9.71 0.86 -2.47
N SER A 39 -10.78 1.14 -3.21
CA SER A 39 -11.19 0.30 -4.34
C SER A 39 -10.16 0.34 -5.47
N ALA A 40 -9.65 1.53 -5.81
CA ALA A 40 -8.59 1.69 -6.79
C ALA A 40 -7.30 0.97 -6.37
N CYS A 41 -6.92 1.02 -5.09
CA CYS A 41 -5.79 0.25 -4.54
C CYS A 41 -6.02 -1.25 -4.63
N LYS A 42 -7.20 -1.75 -4.23
CA LYS A 42 -7.51 -3.19 -4.28
C LYS A 42 -7.40 -3.76 -5.69
N ARG A 43 -7.69 -2.94 -6.70
CA ARG A 43 -7.61 -3.32 -8.12
C ARG A 43 -6.24 -3.05 -8.76
N GLY A 44 -5.30 -2.43 -8.05
CA GLY A 44 -3.98 -2.10 -8.58
C GLY A 44 -4.01 -0.96 -9.61
N HIS A 45 -4.99 -0.07 -9.56
CA HIS A 45 -5.07 1.07 -10.48
C HIS A 45 -4.17 2.23 -9.99
N HIS A 46 -2.84 2.01 -9.98
CA HIS A 46 -1.88 2.98 -9.43
C HIS A 46 -2.04 4.42 -9.97
N PRO A 47 -2.28 4.67 -11.28
CA PRO A 47 -2.47 6.03 -11.79
C PRO A 47 -3.70 6.72 -11.21
N VAL A 48 -4.79 5.97 -11.00
CA VAL A 48 -6.00 6.48 -10.35
C VAL A 48 -5.71 6.79 -8.88
N VAL A 49 -5.00 5.90 -8.18
CA VAL A 49 -4.63 6.11 -6.78
C VAL A 49 -3.77 7.37 -6.63
N GLY A 50 -2.78 7.58 -7.50
CA GLY A 50 -1.98 8.79 -7.51
C GLY A 50 -2.81 10.06 -7.71
N LEU A 51 -3.77 10.06 -8.64
CA LEU A 51 -4.68 11.20 -8.83
C LEU A 51 -5.54 11.47 -7.59
N LEU A 52 -6.08 10.42 -6.95
CA LEU A 52 -6.90 10.57 -5.76
C LEU A 52 -6.07 11.09 -4.57
N LEU A 53 -4.87 10.54 -4.35
CA LEU A 53 -3.95 10.99 -3.30
C LEU A 53 -3.53 12.44 -3.51
N ALA A 54 -3.20 12.83 -4.76
CA ALA A 54 -2.84 14.20 -5.11
C ALA A 54 -3.98 15.21 -4.86
N ASN A 55 -5.23 14.75 -4.89
CA ASN A 55 -6.41 15.55 -4.57
C ASN A 55 -6.85 15.41 -3.09
N GLY A 56 -6.02 14.80 -2.24
CA GLY A 56 -6.24 14.75 -0.79
C GLY A 56 -7.00 13.53 -0.27
N ALA A 57 -7.24 12.50 -1.08
CA ALA A 57 -7.79 11.24 -0.57
C ALA A 57 -6.73 10.42 0.16
N VAL A 58 -6.44 10.79 1.40
CA VAL A 58 -5.51 10.09 2.28
C VAL A 58 -6.26 9.13 3.18
N THR A 59 -5.79 7.88 3.26
CA THR A 59 -6.29 6.91 4.25
C THR A 59 -5.14 6.00 4.68
N SER A 60 -4.97 5.79 5.99
CA SER A 60 -4.00 4.81 6.54
C SER A 60 -4.19 3.42 5.93
N ARG A 61 -5.43 3.06 5.63
CA ARG A 61 -5.77 1.78 4.99
C ARG A 61 -5.19 1.57 3.60
N THR A 62 -4.81 2.65 2.90
CA THR A 62 -4.16 2.60 1.58
C THR A 62 -2.78 1.94 1.71
N ILE A 63 -2.01 2.28 2.75
CA ILE A 63 -0.69 1.70 2.98
C ILE A 63 -0.81 0.23 3.40
N GLU A 64 -1.77 -0.11 4.27
CA GLU A 64 -2.06 -1.49 4.67
C GLU A 64 -2.33 -2.39 3.46
N ILE A 65 -3.17 -1.94 2.52
CA ILE A 65 -3.54 -2.74 1.34
C ILE A 65 -2.36 -2.87 0.38
N SER A 66 -1.63 -1.79 0.13
CA SER A 66 -0.44 -1.84 -0.74
C SER A 66 0.65 -2.76 -0.18
N ALA A 67 0.88 -2.71 1.15
CA ALA A 67 1.79 -3.59 1.87
C ALA A 67 1.32 -5.05 1.86
N GLN A 68 0.01 -5.28 2.04
CA GLN A 68 -0.58 -6.61 1.96
C GLN A 68 -0.49 -7.22 0.56
N GLN A 69 -0.54 -6.41 -0.49
CA GLN A 69 -0.42 -6.90 -1.86
C GLN A 69 1.04 -7.11 -2.28
N GLY A 70 2.01 -6.59 -1.53
CA GLY A 70 3.42 -6.61 -1.96
C GLY A 70 3.71 -5.60 -3.07
N ASP A 71 2.86 -4.58 -3.24
CA ASP A 71 2.95 -3.64 -4.34
C ASP A 71 3.88 -2.46 -4.00
N MET A 72 5.16 -2.61 -4.30
CA MET A 72 6.18 -1.59 -4.04
C MET A 72 5.89 -0.26 -4.75
N ALA A 73 5.32 -0.29 -5.96
CA ALA A 73 5.04 0.94 -6.71
C ALA A 73 3.93 1.75 -6.03
N LEU A 74 2.90 1.04 -5.56
CA LEU A 74 1.81 1.67 -4.81
C LEU A 74 2.29 2.19 -3.45
N VAL A 75 3.09 1.42 -2.71
CA VAL A 75 3.69 1.86 -1.43
C VAL A 75 4.48 3.15 -1.61
N LYS A 76 5.35 3.23 -2.64
CA LYS A 76 6.11 4.46 -2.93
C LYS A 76 5.20 5.64 -3.21
N THR A 77 4.19 5.45 -4.07
CA THR A 77 3.22 6.51 -4.40
C THR A 77 2.50 7.01 -3.15
N VAL A 78 2.10 6.09 -2.27
CA VAL A 78 1.38 6.40 -1.02
C VAL A 78 2.28 7.17 -0.05
N LEU A 79 3.54 6.76 0.11
CA LEU A 79 4.53 7.45 0.95
C LEU A 79 4.89 8.84 0.44
N GLU A 80 5.00 9.04 -0.87
CA GLU A 80 5.23 10.36 -1.48
C GLU A 80 4.13 11.37 -1.13
N HIS A 81 2.91 10.89 -0.86
CA HIS A 81 1.76 11.73 -0.49
C HIS A 81 1.58 11.90 1.03
N GLY A 82 2.54 11.46 1.84
CA GLY A 82 2.59 11.74 3.28
C GLY A 82 1.51 11.02 4.10
N THR A 83 1.05 9.86 3.65
CA THR A 83 0.11 9.05 4.44
C THR A 83 0.79 8.48 5.68
N GLU A 84 0.05 8.38 6.79
CA GLU A 84 0.56 7.71 7.99
C GLU A 84 0.96 6.26 7.70
N MET A 85 2.14 5.89 8.20
CA MET A 85 2.79 4.59 7.96
C MET A 85 2.32 3.51 8.95
N THR A 86 1.48 3.91 9.91
CA THR A 86 0.90 3.08 10.95
C THR A 86 0.08 1.95 10.31
N GLY A 87 0.35 0.70 10.73
CA GLY A 87 -0.29 -0.52 10.19
C GLY A 87 0.31 -1.08 8.89
N GLY A 88 1.00 -0.26 8.08
CA GLY A 88 1.69 -0.72 6.86
C GLY A 88 2.82 -1.71 7.16
N LEU A 89 3.61 -1.41 8.20
CA LEU A 89 4.75 -2.23 8.60
C LEU A 89 4.29 -3.61 9.11
N GLU A 90 3.20 -3.65 9.88
CA GLU A 90 2.61 -4.90 10.37
C GLU A 90 2.15 -5.76 9.19
N LYS A 91 1.42 -5.18 8.22
CA LYS A 91 0.96 -5.93 7.05
C LYS A 91 2.07 -6.38 6.13
N ALA A 92 3.08 -5.54 5.87
CA ALA A 92 4.26 -5.94 5.11
C ALA A 92 5.03 -7.08 5.81
N SER A 93 5.09 -7.05 7.15
CA SER A 93 5.69 -8.12 7.93
C SER A 93 4.87 -9.41 7.84
N MET A 94 3.54 -9.30 7.92
CA MET A 94 2.60 -10.42 7.78
C MET A 94 2.71 -11.13 6.43
N THR A 95 2.95 -10.38 5.37
CA THR A 95 3.11 -10.93 4.02
C THR A 95 4.52 -11.41 3.72
N GLY A 96 5.50 -11.04 4.54
CA GLY A 96 6.91 -11.36 4.32
C GLY A 96 7.55 -10.51 3.21
N CYS A 97 6.97 -9.36 2.88
CA CYS A 97 7.48 -8.47 1.85
C CYS A 97 8.62 -7.60 2.38
N ARG A 98 9.83 -8.18 2.44
CA ARG A 98 11.04 -7.54 2.96
C ARG A 98 11.32 -6.17 2.33
N ASP A 99 11.24 -6.06 1.01
CA ASP A 99 11.50 -4.80 0.30
C ASP A 99 10.60 -3.65 0.79
N ILE A 100 9.35 -3.97 1.12
CA ILE A 100 8.39 -2.99 1.65
C ILE A 100 8.68 -2.68 3.12
N VAL A 101 9.05 -3.69 3.92
CA VAL A 101 9.47 -3.49 5.31
C VAL A 101 10.68 -2.57 5.39
N GLU A 102 11.73 -2.84 4.61
CA GLU A 102 12.93 -1.99 4.54
C GLU A 102 12.57 -0.56 4.10
N LEU A 103 11.75 -0.42 3.06
CA LEU A 103 11.34 0.88 2.55
C LEU A 103 10.53 1.68 3.59
N LEU A 104 9.65 1.04 4.35
CA LEU A 104 8.91 1.68 5.44
C LEU A 104 9.83 2.09 6.58
N LEU A 105 10.81 1.26 6.96
CA LEU A 105 11.80 1.61 7.98
C LEU A 105 12.69 2.78 7.55
N ASP A 106 13.12 2.80 6.28
CA ASP A 106 13.90 3.89 5.69
C ASP A 106 13.13 5.22 5.69
N ASN A 107 11.80 5.17 5.62
CA ASN A 107 10.93 6.34 5.72
C ASN A 107 10.55 6.70 7.17
N GLY A 108 11.11 6.02 8.17
CA GLY A 108 10.91 6.34 9.59
C GLY A 108 9.73 5.63 10.27
N ALA A 109 9.25 4.50 9.73
CA ALA A 109 8.29 3.67 10.45
C ALA A 109 8.90 3.12 11.75
N ASP A 110 8.16 3.22 12.85
CA ASP A 110 8.60 2.69 14.14
C ASP A 110 8.50 1.15 14.19
N PRO A 111 9.63 0.42 14.32
CA PRO A 111 9.61 -1.05 14.38
C PRO A 111 9.05 -1.60 15.70
N SER A 112 8.83 -0.76 16.71
CA SER A 112 8.17 -1.17 17.97
C SER A 112 6.67 -1.36 17.83
N GLU A 113 6.06 -0.79 16.78
CA GLU A 113 4.63 -0.94 16.49
C GLU A 113 4.27 -2.36 16.00
N VAL A 114 5.28 -3.15 15.61
CA VAL A 114 5.08 -4.52 15.14
C VAL A 114 5.50 -5.54 16.19
N SER A 115 4.71 -6.61 16.33
CA SER A 115 5.06 -7.74 17.20
C SER A 115 6.42 -8.30 16.79
N SER A 116 7.33 -8.45 17.76
CA SER A 116 8.70 -8.91 17.56
C SER A 116 8.75 -10.22 16.77
N ASP A 117 7.78 -11.11 16.98
CA ASP A 117 7.75 -12.43 16.32
C ASP A 117 7.62 -12.32 14.80
N PHE A 118 6.88 -11.30 14.31
CA PHE A 118 6.69 -11.08 12.88
C PHE A 118 7.88 -10.38 12.25
N PHE A 119 8.42 -9.35 12.94
CA PHE A 119 9.57 -8.60 12.47
C PHE A 119 10.84 -9.47 12.40
N VAL A 120 11.06 -10.31 13.43
CA VAL A 120 12.15 -11.29 13.46
C VAL A 120 12.02 -12.28 12.31
N SER A 121 10.82 -12.76 11.97
CA SER A 121 10.64 -13.71 10.86
C SER A 121 11.02 -13.16 9.48
N VAL A 122 10.86 -11.85 9.24
CA VAL A 122 11.23 -11.23 7.95
C VAL A 122 12.74 -11.01 7.84
N ILE A 123 13.39 -10.66 8.95
CA ILE A 123 14.83 -10.41 9.02
C ILE A 123 15.63 -11.74 9.08
N GLU A 124 15.14 -12.76 9.80
CA GLU A 124 15.84 -14.05 10.00
C GLU A 124 15.76 -15.01 8.80
N ARG A 125 14.92 -14.74 7.78
CA ARG A 125 14.87 -15.59 6.57
C ARG A 125 16.15 -15.56 5.72
N GLU A 126 17.10 -14.68 6.02
CA GLU A 126 18.45 -14.73 5.44
C GLU A 126 19.48 -15.49 6.28
N ASN A 127 19.11 -15.99 7.47
CA ASN A 127 20.03 -16.76 8.31
C ASN A 127 19.76 -18.28 8.30
N GLU A 128 19.03 -18.78 7.31
CA GLU A 128 19.37 -20.10 6.79
C GLU A 128 20.56 -19.91 5.85
N PRO A 129 21.79 -20.29 6.25
CA PRO A 129 22.90 -20.30 5.31
C PRO A 129 22.44 -21.14 4.13
N CYS A 130 22.45 -20.51 2.96
CA CYS A 130 22.34 -21.18 1.67
C CYS A 130 23.20 -22.44 1.80
N GLN A 131 22.59 -23.63 1.90
CA GLN A 131 23.34 -24.87 1.87
C GLN A 131 23.98 -24.90 0.48
N THR A 132 25.18 -24.34 0.39
CA THR A 132 26.11 -24.58 -0.69
C THR A 132 26.41 -26.07 -0.61
N TYR A 133 25.58 -26.86 -1.29
CA TYR A 133 26.02 -28.11 -1.88
C TYR A 133 27.03 -27.76 -2.98
N SER A 134 28.20 -27.29 -2.56
CA SER A 134 29.41 -27.39 -3.35
C SER A 134 30.23 -28.52 -2.74
N ALA A 135 30.19 -29.66 -3.43
CA ALA A 135 31.21 -30.70 -3.53
C ALA A 135 32.10 -30.94 -2.30
N LEU A 136 31.99 -32.15 -1.72
CA LEU A 136 33.13 -33.05 -1.45
C LEU A 136 32.62 -34.41 -0.96
N LEU A 137 32.32 -35.32 -1.90
CA LEU A 137 32.87 -36.68 -2.02
C LEU A 137 32.34 -37.33 -3.30
#